data_AF-A0A4Q0NWB0-F1
#
_entry.id   AF-A0A4Q0NWB0-F1
#
_cell.length_a   1.000
_cell.length_b   1.000
_cell.length_c   1.000
_cell.angle_alpha   90.00
_cell.angle_beta   90.00
_cell.angle_gamma   90.00
#
_symmetry.space_group_name_H-M   'P 1'
#
loop_
_entity.id
_entity.type
_entity.pdbx_description
1 polymer ?
#
loop_
_entity_poly.entity_id
_entity_poly.type
_entity_poly.pdbx_seq_one_letter_code
_entity_poly.pdbx_strand_id
1 'polypeptide(L)'
;MKKLVSFIRIFVGVLFIISGFVKLNDPVGFSFKLQEYFAPDVLNIEFMSPFALGLAIILVIVELVLGIALIIGYYKKLTMWLLLLMIIFFTFLTFYSAYFNKVTDCGCFGDALPLTSWQSFTKDVILLVMILFLFFNLKQIKPFFTNFTRSILIFMTFIGCLGFAYYVLMHLPAIDFRAYKVGVNISEGMTIPEGSPEAVFDYHWKFNINGEEKIITTQGEYPSSEGEFLEVNTEVVSEGYVPPIHDFTIEKDGESYTEDFLNTPNLIIIIAYDLSKTEWNGWPAVKDLTDEALKKGYTVIGLTASGDEAVRDLQNKQNINFDFYFTDATTLKTIVRSNPGILKLNKGTIIQKKHWNDVDEIDLEVLPSAKPALNLELKQRLDSIARYDQLYRPLLQETDEAKRIALAEEMGIPKEDYTGDLWKKQRMLDTSNLKVVKAILDNHGYPGKSLVGEPTNLIALEVIEHNPIQIDQYIDLFKKAAAQGEIPITKVAVLEDKFLMMQDKEQLYGSQAQITAENGFFIWPIKDPETVNQRRKEAGFKRTIEEYVADLMGKDAKFKALKISEIKRL
;
A
#
# COMPACT_ATOMS: atom_id res chain seq x y z
N MET A 1 22.39 15.26 51.32
CA MET A 1 22.81 15.92 50.06
C MET A 1 23.62 15.01 49.12
N LYS A 2 24.82 14.52 49.47
CA LYS A 2 25.66 13.67 48.59
C LYS A 2 24.99 12.41 48.04
N LYS A 3 24.31 11.65 48.91
CA LYS A 3 23.58 10.43 48.52
C LYS A 3 22.43 10.73 47.55
N LEU A 4 21.67 11.80 47.82
CA LEU A 4 20.57 12.26 46.96
C LEU A 4 21.06 12.71 45.58
N VAL A 5 22.13 13.51 45.52
CA VAL A 5 22.75 13.90 44.23
C VAL A 5 23.22 12.68 43.44
N SER A 6 23.81 11.69 44.12
CA SER A 6 24.27 10.47 43.46
C SER A 6 23.11 9.62 42.94
N PHE A 7 22.03 9.50 43.71
CA PHE A 7 20.81 8.81 43.29
C PHE A 7 20.17 9.50 42.07
N ILE A 8 19.90 10.80 42.16
CA ILE A 8 19.29 11.57 41.06
C ILE A 8 20.16 11.52 39.80
N ARG A 9 21.49 11.63 39.95
CA ARG A 9 22.43 11.50 38.83
C ARG A 9 22.33 10.15 38.14
N ILE A 10 22.30 9.05 38.90
CA ILE A 10 22.18 7.71 38.32
C ILE A 10 20.82 7.55 37.67
N PHE A 11 19.75 7.95 38.35
CA PHE A 11 18.38 7.85 37.85
C PHE A 11 18.18 8.63 36.53
N VAL A 12 18.54 9.91 36.50
CA VAL A 12 18.47 10.75 35.28
C VAL A 12 19.36 10.17 34.19
N GLY A 13 20.58 9.75 34.51
CA GLY A 13 21.49 9.15 33.52
C GLY A 13 20.93 7.87 32.90
N VAL A 14 20.35 6.98 33.71
CA VAL A 14 19.73 5.74 33.25
C VAL A 14 18.50 6.02 32.39
N LEU A 15 17.66 6.98 32.77
CA LEU A 15 16.49 7.36 31.95
C LEU A 15 16.89 7.88 30.56
N PHE A 16 17.91 8.73 30.47
CA PHE A 16 18.42 9.22 29.18
C PHE A 16 19.05 8.09 28.36
N ILE A 17 19.72 7.13 28.99
CA ILE A 17 20.26 5.95 28.29
C ILE A 17 19.13 5.09 27.73
N ILE A 18 18.09 4.81 28.51
CA ILE A 18 16.95 4.00 28.05
C ILE A 18 16.19 4.72 26.93
N SER A 19 15.84 5.99 27.13
CA SER A 19 15.18 6.85 26.14
C SER A 19 15.98 6.94 24.84
N GLY A 20 17.29 7.22 24.95
CA GLY A 20 18.19 7.25 23.81
C GLY A 20 18.33 5.89 23.13
N PHE A 21 18.44 4.79 23.87
CA PHE A 21 18.58 3.45 23.28
C PHE A 21 17.34 3.03 22.48
N VAL A 22 16.14 3.28 23.01
CA VAL A 22 14.92 2.92 22.27
C VAL A 22 14.79 3.72 20.97
N LYS A 23 15.08 5.02 20.99
CA LYS A 23 15.12 5.82 19.75
C LYS A 23 16.26 5.41 18.82
N LEU A 24 17.38 4.91 19.35
CA LEU A 24 18.51 4.45 18.54
C LEU A 24 18.21 3.11 17.87
N ASN A 25 17.37 2.29 18.49
CA ASN A 25 16.85 1.06 17.90
C ASN A 25 15.90 1.35 16.73
N ASP A 26 15.21 2.50 16.73
CA ASP A 26 14.35 2.93 15.63
C ASP A 26 14.50 4.44 15.28
N PRO A 27 15.64 4.83 14.67
CA PRO A 27 15.90 6.22 14.32
C PRO A 27 14.99 6.70 13.17
N VAL A 28 14.50 5.79 12.33
CA VAL A 28 13.57 6.09 11.23
C VAL A 28 12.21 6.50 11.80
N GLY A 29 11.67 5.73 12.75
CA GLY A 29 10.44 6.08 13.47
C GLY A 29 10.55 7.45 14.16
N PHE A 30 11.67 7.70 14.86
CA PHE A 30 11.89 9.00 15.49
C PHE A 30 12.00 10.14 14.47
N SER A 31 12.57 9.88 13.28
CA SER A 31 12.63 10.88 12.20
C SER A 31 11.25 11.28 11.66
N PHE A 32 10.29 10.35 11.61
CA PHE A 32 8.91 10.67 11.23
C PHE A 32 8.25 11.61 12.25
N LYS A 33 8.50 11.40 13.54
CA LYS A 33 8.05 12.33 14.58
C LYS A 33 8.64 13.73 14.43
N LEU A 34 9.92 13.84 14.07
CA LEU A 34 10.51 15.15 13.76
C LEU A 34 9.84 15.81 12.53
N GLN A 35 9.50 15.04 11.50
CA GLN A 35 8.79 15.55 10.33
C GLN A 35 7.38 16.06 10.68
N GLU A 36 6.66 15.38 11.57
CA GLU A 36 5.37 15.86 12.11
C GLU A 36 5.55 17.24 12.79
N TYR A 37 6.61 17.43 13.57
CA TYR A 37 6.91 18.74 14.17
C TYR A 37 7.27 19.82 13.14
N PHE A 38 7.91 19.45 12.03
CA PHE A 38 8.31 20.40 11.00
C PHE A 38 7.16 20.83 10.08
N ALA A 39 6.03 20.14 10.13
CA ALA A 39 4.87 20.39 9.29
C ALA A 39 4.33 21.84 9.44
N PRO A 40 3.68 22.38 8.38
CA PRO A 40 3.09 23.72 8.38
C PRO A 40 2.18 24.01 9.58
N ASP A 41 1.39 23.03 10.00
CA ASP A 41 0.40 23.17 11.06
C ASP A 41 0.97 23.06 12.49
N VAL A 42 2.29 22.87 12.63
CA VAL A 42 2.98 22.71 13.92
C VAL A 42 4.04 23.81 14.11
N LEU A 43 5.25 23.64 13.57
CA LEU A 43 6.32 24.66 13.66
C LEU A 43 6.54 25.44 12.36
N ASN A 44 5.93 25.01 11.25
CA ASN A 44 6.05 25.64 9.94
C ASN A 44 7.50 25.82 9.45
N ILE A 45 8.29 24.74 9.56
CA ILE A 45 9.72 24.69 9.20
C ILE A 45 10.01 23.50 8.29
N GLU A 46 9.15 23.28 7.30
CA GLU A 46 9.16 22.09 6.43
C GLU A 46 10.48 21.89 5.67
N PHE A 47 11.25 22.95 5.44
CA PHE A 47 12.59 22.85 4.85
C PHE A 47 13.54 21.95 5.67
N MET A 48 13.23 21.67 6.94
CA MET A 48 13.99 20.75 7.81
C MET A 48 13.64 19.27 7.59
N SER A 49 12.50 18.94 6.95
CA SER A 49 12.02 17.58 6.74
C SER A 49 13.02 16.65 6.02
N PRO A 50 13.77 17.10 4.99
CA PRO A 50 14.82 16.27 4.37
C PRO A 50 15.97 15.92 5.31
N PHE A 51 16.22 16.73 6.35
CA PHE A 51 17.30 16.53 7.32
C PHE A 51 16.84 15.74 8.56
N ALA A 52 15.56 15.38 8.66
CA ALA A 52 14.97 14.79 9.86
C ALA A 52 15.69 13.50 10.31
N LEU A 53 16.04 12.60 9.39
CA LEU A 53 16.75 11.36 9.74
C LEU A 53 18.15 11.62 10.30
N GLY A 54 18.91 12.54 9.67
CA GLY A 54 20.23 12.93 10.17
C GLY A 54 20.15 13.57 11.55
N LEU A 55 19.17 14.46 11.77
CA LEU A 55 18.91 15.10 13.06
C LEU A 55 18.49 14.09 14.13
N ALA A 56 17.61 13.14 13.78
CA ALA A 56 17.18 12.06 14.66
C ALA A 56 18.39 11.26 15.18
N ILE A 57 19.26 10.80 14.28
CA ILE A 57 20.45 10.03 14.65
C ILE A 57 21.38 10.86 15.56
N ILE A 58 21.69 12.11 15.20
CA ILE A 58 22.57 12.97 16.01
C ILE A 58 21.99 13.18 17.40
N LEU A 59 20.71 13.56 17.48
CA LEU A 59 20.04 13.87 18.74
C LEU A 59 20.05 12.66 19.68
N VAL A 60 19.75 11.48 19.14
CA VAL A 60 19.67 10.24 19.91
C VAL A 60 21.04 9.78 20.42
N ILE A 61 22.07 9.89 19.57
CA ILE A 61 23.45 9.60 19.98
C ILE A 61 23.89 10.56 21.08
N VAL A 62 23.60 11.85 20.93
CA VAL A 62 23.89 12.88 21.95
C VAL A 62 23.18 12.54 23.26
N GLU A 63 21.90 12.15 23.22
CA GLU A 63 21.13 11.77 24.39
C GLU A 63 21.76 10.61 25.16
N LEU A 64 22.11 9.53 24.46
CA LEU A 64 22.71 8.34 25.06
C LEU A 64 24.11 8.64 25.63
N VAL A 65 24.94 9.37 24.87
CA VAL A 65 26.28 9.78 25.30
C VAL A 65 26.22 10.70 26.51
N LEU A 66 25.27 11.64 26.56
CA LEU A 66 25.07 12.53 27.71
C LEU A 66 24.59 11.78 28.95
N GLY A 67 23.71 10.78 28.78
CA GLY A 67 23.29 9.90 29.86
C GLY A 67 24.46 9.17 30.50
N ILE A 68 25.33 8.55 29.70
CA ILE A 68 26.56 7.88 30.19
C ILE A 68 27.54 8.90 30.78
N ALA A 69 27.76 10.03 30.11
CA ALA A 69 28.63 11.10 30.59
C ALA A 69 28.20 11.62 31.96
N LEU A 70 26.89 11.75 32.21
CA LEU A 70 26.35 12.12 33.50
C LEU A 70 26.67 11.08 34.56
N ILE A 71 26.40 9.80 34.28
CA ILE A 71 26.68 8.70 35.24
C ILE A 71 28.15 8.66 35.60
N ILE A 72 29.08 8.71 34.64
CA ILE A 72 30.52 8.62 34.92
C ILE A 72 31.14 9.96 35.35
N GLY A 73 30.45 11.08 35.15
CA GLY A 73 30.89 12.42 35.54
C GLY A 73 31.95 12.99 34.60
N TYR A 74 31.83 12.66 33.32
CA TYR A 74 32.68 13.21 32.25
C TYR A 74 32.30 14.68 31.99
N TYR A 75 33.29 15.57 31.82
CA TYR A 75 33.12 17.02 31.60
C TYR A 75 31.85 17.64 32.22
N LYS A 76 31.62 17.42 33.52
CA LYS A 76 30.35 17.69 34.20
C LYS A 76 29.69 19.04 33.93
N LYS A 77 30.45 20.12 33.75
CA LYS A 77 29.88 21.44 33.41
C LYS A 77 29.23 21.41 32.02
N LEU A 78 29.95 20.90 31.02
CA LEU A 78 29.44 20.78 29.66
C LEU A 78 28.26 19.81 29.59
N THR A 79 28.40 18.62 30.17
CA THR A 79 27.32 17.61 30.19
C THR A 79 26.04 18.16 30.81
N MET A 80 26.13 18.86 31.94
CA MET A 80 24.95 19.45 32.58
C MET A 80 24.33 20.58 31.76
N TRP A 81 25.12 21.42 31.10
CA TRP A 81 24.61 22.46 30.20
C TRP A 81 23.90 21.87 28.98
N LEU A 82 24.48 20.85 28.35
CA LEU A 82 23.88 20.18 27.19
C LEU A 82 22.60 19.43 27.58
N LEU A 83 22.60 18.73 28.71
CA LEU A 83 21.40 18.08 29.25
C LEU A 83 20.29 19.10 29.57
N LEU A 84 20.66 20.24 30.17
CA LEU A 84 19.70 21.30 30.49
C LEU A 84 19.10 21.91 29.21
N LEU A 85 19.92 22.21 28.21
CA LEU A 85 19.44 22.74 26.93
C LEU A 85 18.49 21.74 26.25
N MET A 86 18.88 20.47 26.22
CA MET A 86 18.10 19.43 25.56
C MET A 86 16.77 19.17 26.27
N ILE A 87 16.75 19.10 27.61
CA ILE A 87 15.48 18.90 28.33
C ILE A 87 14.57 20.13 28.24
N ILE A 88 15.11 21.36 28.22
CA ILE A 88 14.32 22.57 28.00
C ILE A 88 13.67 22.53 26.60
N PHE A 89 14.45 22.16 25.58
CA PHE A 89 13.95 22.00 24.22
C PHE A 89 12.83 20.96 24.13
N PHE A 90 13.03 19.76 24.70
CA PHE A 90 11.99 18.73 24.70
C PHE A 90 10.77 19.12 25.52
N THR A 91 10.96 19.75 26.69
CA THR A 91 9.84 20.25 27.50
C THR A 91 8.99 21.25 26.72
N PHE A 92 9.62 22.09 25.88
CA PHE A 92 8.88 23.00 24.99
C PHE A 92 8.10 22.24 23.91
N LEU A 93 8.71 21.26 23.24
CA LEU A 93 8.02 20.45 22.21
C LEU A 93 6.86 19.63 22.80
N THR A 94 7.08 18.98 23.94
CA THR A 94 6.05 18.17 24.61
C THR A 94 4.92 19.05 25.14
N PHE A 95 5.21 20.24 25.66
CA PHE A 95 4.18 21.23 26.00
C PHE A 95 3.37 21.67 24.79
N TYR A 96 4.04 22.02 23.68
CA TYR A 96 3.37 22.45 22.46
C TYR A 96 2.40 21.36 21.95
N SER A 97 2.87 20.11 21.88
CA SER A 97 2.04 18.96 21.49
C SER A 97 0.84 18.76 22.41
N ALA A 98 1.03 18.87 23.73
CA ALA A 98 -0.03 18.66 24.73
C ALA A 98 -1.06 19.80 24.77
N TYR A 99 -0.63 21.04 24.51
CA TYR A 99 -1.51 22.21 24.57
C TYR A 99 -2.32 22.39 23.28
N PHE A 100 -1.72 22.14 22.12
CA PHE A 100 -2.37 22.35 20.81
C PHE A 100 -2.97 21.07 20.22
N ASN A 101 -2.84 19.91 20.89
CA ASN A 101 -3.29 18.59 20.41
C ASN A 101 -2.82 18.26 18.98
N LYS A 102 -1.59 18.66 18.64
CA LYS A 102 -1.05 18.53 17.28
C LYS A 102 -0.27 17.24 17.02
N VAL A 103 0.34 16.66 18.06
CA VAL A 103 1.12 15.43 17.99
C VAL A 103 0.77 14.56 19.18
N THR A 104 0.26 13.37 18.92
CA THR A 104 -0.29 12.44 19.93
C THR A 104 0.79 11.67 20.71
N ASP A 105 1.98 11.49 20.12
CA ASP A 105 3.15 10.89 20.77
C ASP A 105 4.43 11.68 20.45
N CYS A 106 5.07 12.20 21.50
CA CYS A 106 6.30 12.98 21.41
C CYS A 106 7.57 12.14 21.11
N GLY A 107 7.45 10.81 21.02
CA GLY A 107 8.51 9.89 20.59
C GLY A 107 9.63 9.70 21.61
N CYS A 108 9.43 10.13 22.86
CA CYS A 108 10.47 10.10 23.88
C CYS A 108 10.94 8.69 24.28
N PHE A 109 10.08 7.68 24.21
CA PHE A 109 10.47 6.27 24.40
C PHE A 109 10.16 5.44 23.16
N GLY A 110 9.95 6.09 22.01
CA GLY A 110 9.44 5.43 20.80
C GLY A 110 8.25 4.51 21.09
N ASP A 111 8.13 3.47 20.29
CA ASP A 111 7.04 2.49 20.38
C ASP A 111 7.13 1.56 21.60
N ALA A 112 8.20 1.63 22.42
CA ALA A 112 8.36 0.75 23.58
C ALA A 112 7.46 1.12 24.76
N LEU A 113 7.18 2.42 24.94
CA LEU A 113 6.31 2.96 25.98
C LEU A 113 5.57 4.17 25.41
N PRO A 114 4.45 3.98 24.71
CA PRO A 114 3.65 5.09 24.20
C PRO A 114 3.09 5.88 25.39
N LEU A 115 3.40 7.18 25.41
CA LEU A 115 2.95 8.11 26.44
C LEU A 115 2.07 9.16 25.80
N THR A 116 0.96 9.49 26.46
CA THR A 116 0.14 10.63 26.02
C THR A 116 0.95 11.93 26.09
N SER A 117 0.56 12.94 25.32
CA SER A 117 1.29 14.23 25.27
C SER A 117 1.45 14.86 26.66
N TRP A 118 0.41 14.78 27.51
CA TRP A 118 0.46 15.26 28.90
C TRP A 118 1.36 14.42 29.82
N GLN A 119 1.40 13.10 29.65
CA GLN A 119 2.32 12.23 30.39
C GLN A 119 3.77 12.53 30.00
N SER A 120 4.04 12.71 28.69
CA SER A 120 5.34 13.09 28.16
C SER A 120 5.81 14.44 28.71
N PHE A 121 4.96 15.46 28.68
CA PHE A 121 5.27 16.78 29.24
C PHE A 121 5.55 16.72 30.75
N THR A 122 4.71 16.02 31.52
CA THR A 122 4.89 15.89 32.97
C THR A 122 6.23 15.23 33.32
N LYS A 123 6.59 14.16 32.60
CA LYS A 123 7.88 13.48 32.74
C LYS A 123 9.04 14.42 32.44
N ASP A 124 8.97 15.21 31.38
CA ASP A 124 10.02 16.18 31.02
C ASP A 124 10.18 17.28 32.08
N VAL A 125 9.07 17.78 32.66
CA VAL A 125 9.11 18.74 33.77
C VAL A 125 9.78 18.14 35.02
N ILE A 126 9.45 16.90 35.38
CA ILE A 126 10.10 16.20 36.50
C ILE A 126 11.60 16.06 36.24
N LEU A 127 11.99 15.65 35.02
CA LEU A 127 13.39 15.54 34.62
C LEU A 127 14.10 16.90 34.64
N LEU A 128 13.44 17.97 34.18
CA LEU A 128 13.95 19.34 34.23
C LEU A 128 14.25 19.76 35.69
N VAL A 129 13.32 19.52 36.62
CA VAL A 129 13.53 19.81 38.05
C VAL A 129 14.71 19.02 38.62
N MET A 130 14.82 17.73 38.29
CA MET A 130 15.95 16.89 38.70
C MET A 130 17.29 17.38 38.11
N ILE A 131 17.30 17.79 36.85
CA ILE A 131 18.49 18.33 36.17
C ILE A 131 18.89 19.68 36.77
N LEU A 132 17.93 20.57 37.06
CA LEU A 132 18.20 21.83 37.77
C LEU A 132 18.78 21.58 39.16
N PHE A 133 18.25 20.61 39.90
CA PHE A 133 18.82 20.22 41.19
C PHE A 133 20.28 19.75 41.06
N LEU A 134 20.60 18.93 40.06
CA LEU A 134 21.98 18.52 39.77
C LEU A 134 22.86 19.70 39.32
N PHE A 135 22.30 20.63 38.55
CA PHE A 135 22.99 21.81 38.02
C PHE A 135 23.45 22.75 39.15
N PHE A 136 22.59 23.01 40.14
CA PHE A 136 22.99 23.79 41.32
C PHE A 136 23.93 23.01 42.26
N ASN A 137 23.96 21.67 42.17
CA ASN A 137 24.80 20.79 42.99
C ASN A 137 26.01 20.20 42.25
N LEU A 138 26.47 20.83 41.15
CA LEU A 138 27.61 20.43 40.32
C LEU A 138 28.90 20.06 41.09
N LYS A 139 29.13 20.70 42.24
CA LYS A 139 30.30 20.42 43.10
C LYS A 139 30.28 19.00 43.67
N GLN A 140 29.10 18.41 43.85
CA GLN A 140 28.94 17.09 44.46
C GLN A 140 29.02 15.94 43.44
N ILE A 141 28.96 16.25 42.14
CA ILE A 141 29.20 15.28 41.07
C ILE A 141 30.71 15.00 40.99
N LYS A 142 31.10 13.84 41.53
CA LYS A 142 32.46 13.31 41.46
C LYS A 142 32.58 12.29 40.31
N PRO A 143 33.65 12.35 39.50
CA PRO A 143 33.84 11.40 38.43
C PRO A 143 34.09 10.00 38.98
N PHE A 144 33.58 9.00 38.26
CA PHE A 144 34.02 7.61 38.39
C PHE A 144 35.18 7.38 37.41
N PHE A 145 36.17 6.55 37.77
CA PHE A 145 37.35 6.24 36.96
C PHE A 145 38.32 7.41 36.69
N THR A 146 39.46 7.10 36.04
CA THR A 146 40.46 8.08 35.60
C THR A 146 40.01 8.85 34.36
N ASN A 147 40.64 10.00 34.07
CA ASN A 147 40.30 10.83 32.91
C ASN A 147 40.37 10.03 31.60
N PHE A 148 41.44 9.27 31.41
CA PHE A 148 41.67 8.42 30.23
C PHE A 148 40.56 7.37 30.05
N THR A 149 40.23 6.65 31.13
CA THR A 149 39.18 5.62 31.09
C THR A 149 37.82 6.21 30.72
N ARG A 150 37.48 7.39 31.24
CA ARG A 150 36.21 8.05 30.89
C ARG A 150 36.17 8.49 29.42
N SER A 151 37.27 9.06 28.90
CA SER A 151 37.35 9.46 27.49
C SER A 151 37.21 8.26 26.56
N ILE A 152 37.87 7.13 26.88
CA ILE A 152 37.71 5.89 26.12
C ILE A 152 36.27 5.40 26.17
N LEU A 153 35.64 5.37 27.34
CA LEU A 153 34.27 4.87 27.48
C LEU A 153 33.28 5.68 26.63
N ILE A 154 33.41 7.02 26.64
CA ILE A 154 32.58 7.91 25.83
C ILE A 154 32.84 7.71 24.34
N PHE A 155 34.11 7.60 23.94
CA PHE A 155 34.46 7.35 22.54
C PHE A 155 33.93 6.00 22.04
N MET A 156 34.12 4.93 22.82
CA MET A 156 33.59 3.59 22.50
C MET A 156 32.07 3.57 22.45
N THR A 157 31.40 4.29 23.36
CA THR A 157 29.94 4.47 23.33
C THR A 157 29.52 5.13 22.02
N PHE A 158 30.17 6.25 21.66
CA PHE A 158 29.85 6.98 20.45
C PHE A 158 30.02 6.12 19.19
N ILE A 159 31.14 5.41 19.06
CA ILE A 159 31.38 4.48 17.94
C ILE A 159 30.38 3.33 17.95
N GLY A 160 30.05 2.78 19.13
CA GLY A 160 29.03 1.74 19.28
C GLY A 160 27.65 2.22 18.83
N CYS A 161 27.27 3.44 19.17
CA CYS A 161 26.01 4.02 18.71
C CYS A 161 25.98 4.23 17.20
N LEU A 162 27.08 4.68 16.60
CA LEU A 162 27.17 4.82 15.13
C LEU A 162 27.06 3.47 14.42
N GLY A 163 27.77 2.44 14.92
CA GLY A 163 27.70 1.10 14.38
C GLY A 163 26.30 0.49 14.51
N PHE A 164 25.64 0.68 15.66
CA PHE A 164 24.29 0.20 15.88
C PHE A 164 23.25 0.97 15.04
N ALA A 165 23.38 2.30 14.91
CA ALA A 165 22.56 3.10 14.01
C ALA A 165 22.68 2.63 12.55
N TYR A 166 23.91 2.40 12.08
CA TYR A 166 24.15 1.83 10.75
C TYR A 166 23.48 0.46 10.59
N TYR A 167 23.62 -0.42 11.58
CA TYR A 167 22.99 -1.74 11.56
C TYR A 167 21.46 -1.65 11.43
N VAL A 168 20.78 -0.88 12.28
CA VAL A 168 19.29 -0.82 12.25
C VAL A 168 18.74 -0.13 11.01
N LEU A 169 19.53 0.75 10.38
CA LEU A 169 19.18 1.36 9.09
C LEU A 169 19.34 0.38 7.93
N MET A 170 20.19 -0.63 8.07
CA MET A 170 20.44 -1.63 7.02
C MET A 170 19.66 -2.94 7.23
N HIS A 171 19.25 -3.27 8.46
CA HIS A 171 18.73 -4.60 8.83
C HIS A 171 17.43 -4.59 9.67
N LEU A 172 16.68 -3.48 9.67
CA LEU A 172 15.55 -3.20 10.58
C LEU A 172 15.96 -3.04 12.07
N PRO A 173 15.08 -2.44 12.89
CA PRO A 173 15.25 -2.41 14.35
C PRO A 173 15.54 -3.78 14.96
N ALA A 174 16.53 -3.86 15.85
CA ALA A 174 16.93 -5.11 16.50
C ALA A 174 15.82 -5.66 17.42
N ILE A 175 15.02 -4.78 18.02
CA ILE A 175 13.83 -5.13 18.80
C ILE A 175 12.63 -4.44 18.16
N ASP A 176 11.60 -5.21 17.85
CA ASP A 176 10.36 -4.67 17.31
C ASP A 176 9.30 -4.51 18.40
N PHE A 177 9.04 -3.27 18.79
CA PHE A 177 8.03 -2.92 19.78
C PHE A 177 6.63 -2.67 19.18
N ARG A 178 6.51 -2.69 17.85
CA ARG A 178 5.28 -2.29 17.13
C ARG A 178 4.27 -3.43 17.09
N ALA A 179 3.03 -3.08 16.77
CA ALA A 179 1.92 -4.04 16.66
C ALA A 179 2.16 -5.14 15.62
N TYR A 180 2.94 -4.86 14.57
CA TYR A 180 3.20 -5.78 13.45
C TYR A 180 4.47 -6.62 13.60
N LYS A 181 4.90 -6.96 14.82
CA LYS A 181 6.08 -7.82 15.03
C LYS A 181 5.84 -9.25 14.52
N VAL A 182 6.94 -9.96 14.22
CA VAL A 182 6.88 -11.37 13.79
C VAL A 182 6.13 -12.22 14.82
N GLY A 183 5.25 -13.10 14.35
CA GLY A 183 4.38 -13.96 15.16
C GLY A 183 2.99 -13.39 15.45
N VAL A 184 2.73 -12.11 15.17
CA VAL A 184 1.40 -11.51 15.31
C VAL A 184 0.52 -11.86 14.12
N ASN A 185 -0.76 -12.14 14.37
CA ASN A 185 -1.80 -12.21 13.36
C ASN A 185 -2.49 -10.84 13.22
N ILE A 186 -2.48 -10.29 12.01
CA ILE A 186 -3.04 -8.95 11.72
C ILE A 186 -4.55 -8.92 11.96
N SER A 187 -5.28 -9.93 11.49
CA SER A 187 -6.74 -10.03 11.67
C SER A 187 -7.10 -10.12 13.15
N GLU A 188 -6.40 -10.95 13.93
CA GLU A 188 -6.62 -11.04 15.38
C GLU A 188 -6.27 -9.70 16.08
N GLY A 189 -5.19 -9.05 15.65
CA GLY A 189 -4.78 -7.75 16.18
C GLY A 189 -5.74 -6.60 15.87
N MET A 190 -6.66 -6.80 14.92
CA MET A 190 -7.77 -5.89 14.59
C MET A 190 -9.04 -6.14 15.41
N THR A 191 -9.14 -7.30 16.05
CA THR A 191 -10.34 -7.63 16.83
C THR A 191 -10.38 -6.86 18.14
N ILE A 192 -11.57 -6.35 18.49
CA ILE A 192 -11.86 -5.82 19.82
C ILE A 192 -12.33 -7.00 20.67
N PRO A 193 -11.62 -7.34 21.77
CA PRO A 193 -12.04 -8.41 22.66
C PRO A 193 -13.42 -8.16 23.26
N GLU A 194 -14.21 -9.21 23.45
CA GLU A 194 -15.52 -9.11 24.11
C GLU A 194 -15.38 -8.55 25.54
N GLY A 195 -16.25 -7.62 25.91
CA GLY A 195 -16.22 -6.95 27.21
C GLY A 195 -15.19 -5.82 27.33
N SER A 196 -14.54 -5.45 26.22
CA SER A 196 -13.70 -4.25 26.15
C SER A 196 -14.51 -2.98 26.44
N PRO A 197 -13.92 -1.97 27.12
CA PRO A 197 -14.57 -0.69 27.34
C PRO A 197 -15.01 -0.04 26.02
N GLU A 198 -16.27 0.36 25.93
CA GLU A 198 -16.78 1.13 24.78
C GLU A 198 -16.40 2.61 24.93
N ALA A 199 -16.33 3.30 23.79
CA ALA A 199 -16.15 4.74 23.78
C ALA A 199 -17.37 5.42 24.40
N VAL A 200 -17.14 6.35 25.32
CA VAL A 200 -18.19 7.14 25.98
C VAL A 200 -18.10 8.56 25.46
N PHE A 201 -19.19 9.03 24.87
CA PHE A 201 -19.33 10.38 24.35
C PHE A 201 -20.36 11.15 25.18
N ASP A 202 -19.98 12.31 25.67
CA ASP A 202 -20.90 13.26 26.27
C ASP A 202 -21.27 14.32 25.22
N TYR A 203 -22.56 14.46 24.96
CA TYR A 203 -23.10 15.49 24.07
C TYR A 203 -23.62 16.63 24.93
N HIS A 204 -22.97 17.79 24.83
CA HIS A 204 -23.33 19.03 25.51
C HIS A 204 -24.24 19.86 24.61
N TRP A 205 -25.53 19.73 24.82
CA TRP A 205 -26.57 20.44 24.07
C TRP A 205 -26.85 21.79 24.71
N LYS A 206 -26.59 22.87 23.98
CA LYS A 206 -26.85 24.24 24.40
C LYS A 206 -28.25 24.67 23.96
N PHE A 207 -29.08 25.09 24.91
CA PHE A 207 -30.43 25.60 24.69
C PHE A 207 -30.58 27.02 25.20
N ASN A 208 -31.43 27.80 24.56
CA ASN A 208 -31.98 29.03 25.10
C ASN A 208 -33.33 28.73 25.76
N ILE A 209 -33.37 28.77 27.10
CA ILE A 209 -34.60 28.55 27.88
C ILE A 209 -34.95 29.89 28.54
N ASN A 210 -36.02 30.53 28.09
CA ASN A 210 -36.52 31.80 28.63
C ASN A 210 -35.49 32.96 28.62
N GLY A 211 -34.59 33.01 27.62
CA GLY A 211 -33.57 34.04 27.49
C GLY A 211 -32.25 33.74 28.20
N GLU A 212 -32.13 32.59 28.87
CA GLU A 212 -30.89 32.10 29.49
C GLU A 212 -30.33 30.89 28.72
N GLU A 213 -29.03 30.92 28.45
CA GLU A 213 -28.32 29.79 27.84
C GLU A 213 -28.05 28.70 28.89
N LYS A 214 -28.50 27.47 28.64
CA LYS A 214 -28.25 26.29 29.49
C LYS A 214 -27.71 25.13 28.67
N ILE A 215 -26.77 24.40 29.26
CA ILE A 215 -26.17 23.21 28.67
C ILE A 215 -26.75 21.97 29.35
N ILE A 216 -27.27 21.04 28.57
CA ILE A 216 -27.74 19.72 29.03
C ILE A 216 -26.81 18.67 28.44
N THR A 217 -26.26 17.79 29.27
CA THR A 217 -25.31 16.75 28.85
C THR A 217 -26.01 15.40 28.79
N THR A 218 -25.81 14.65 27.71
CA THR A 218 -26.40 13.32 27.49
C THR A 218 -25.41 12.38 26.82
N GLN A 219 -25.58 11.07 26.95
CA GLN A 219 -24.75 10.06 26.27
C GLN A 219 -25.43 9.52 25.00
N GLY A 220 -25.75 10.42 24.06
CA GLY A 220 -26.26 10.11 22.72
C GLY A 220 -27.73 10.46 22.48
N GLU A 221 -28.58 10.38 23.50
CA GLU A 221 -29.99 10.74 23.37
C GLU A 221 -30.20 12.26 23.36
N TYR A 222 -31.03 12.77 22.45
CA TYR A 222 -31.39 14.18 22.44
C TYR A 222 -32.17 14.53 23.73
N PRO A 223 -31.73 15.54 24.52
CA PRO A 223 -32.36 15.86 25.79
C PRO A 223 -33.75 16.46 25.61
N SER A 224 -34.70 16.04 26.44
CA SER A 224 -36.01 16.68 26.52
C SER A 224 -35.85 18.09 27.13
N SER A 225 -36.05 19.13 26.32
CA SER A 225 -35.91 20.54 26.71
C SER A 225 -37.07 21.37 26.13
N GLU A 226 -37.56 22.34 26.91
CA GLU A 226 -38.59 23.32 26.48
C GLU A 226 -37.99 24.54 25.75
N GLY A 227 -36.66 24.62 25.62
CA GLY A 227 -35.94 25.74 25.01
C GLY A 227 -35.60 25.58 23.54
N GLU A 228 -35.19 26.67 22.90
CA GLU A 228 -34.68 26.67 21.51
C GLU A 228 -33.25 26.11 21.48
N PHE A 229 -33.00 25.12 20.63
CA PHE A 229 -31.67 24.52 20.45
C PHE A 229 -30.71 25.49 19.73
N LEU A 230 -29.51 25.66 20.27
CA LEU A 230 -28.48 26.53 19.71
C LEU A 230 -27.34 25.73 19.06
N GLU A 231 -26.71 24.84 19.83
CA GLU A 231 -25.47 24.15 19.42
C GLU A 231 -25.31 22.84 20.21
N VAL A 232 -24.64 21.85 19.61
CA VAL A 232 -24.19 20.65 20.33
C VAL A 232 -22.68 20.53 20.21
N ASN A 233 -22.01 20.35 21.34
CA ASN A 233 -20.59 20.02 21.40
C ASN A 233 -20.45 18.57 21.87
N THR A 234 -19.60 17.78 21.21
CA THR A 234 -19.35 16.37 21.58
C THR A 234 -18.00 16.29 22.28
N GLU A 235 -18.00 15.85 23.53
CA GLU A 235 -16.79 15.55 24.31
C GLU A 235 -16.59 14.04 24.35
N VAL A 236 -15.39 13.58 23.98
CA VAL A 236 -15.00 12.18 24.15
C VAL A 236 -14.54 11.99 25.59
N VAL A 237 -15.39 11.40 26.43
CA VAL A 237 -15.09 11.15 27.85
C VAL A 237 -14.14 9.97 28.00
N SER A 238 -14.31 8.95 27.16
CA SER A 238 -13.41 7.81 27.07
C SER A 238 -13.38 7.30 25.63
N GLU A 239 -12.18 7.08 25.08
CA GLU A 239 -12.02 6.57 23.70
C GLU A 239 -12.39 5.08 23.55
N GLY A 240 -12.65 4.38 24.66
CA GLY A 240 -12.86 2.94 24.64
C GLY A 240 -11.57 2.16 24.35
N TYR A 241 -11.69 0.85 24.14
CA TYR A 241 -10.58 0.01 23.72
C TYR A 241 -10.29 0.19 22.22
N VAL A 242 -9.09 0.66 21.90
CA VAL A 242 -8.58 0.68 20.53
C VAL A 242 -7.70 -0.54 20.31
N PRO A 243 -7.99 -1.38 19.29
CA PRO A 243 -7.17 -2.56 19.03
C PRO A 243 -5.75 -2.15 18.60
N PRO A 244 -4.73 -2.97 18.91
CA PRO A 244 -3.33 -2.67 18.56
C PRO A 244 -3.11 -2.41 17.07
N ILE A 245 -3.95 -2.99 16.22
CA ILE A 245 -4.02 -2.73 14.78
C ILE A 245 -5.43 -2.22 14.48
N HIS A 246 -5.59 -0.98 14.01
CA HIS A 246 -6.91 -0.39 13.71
C HIS A 246 -6.99 0.21 12.30
N ASP A 247 -5.86 0.67 11.75
CA ASP A 247 -5.80 1.38 10.47
C ASP A 247 -5.30 0.51 9.30
N PHE A 248 -5.36 -0.82 9.43
CA PHE A 248 -4.90 -1.72 8.37
C PHE A 248 -6.00 -1.98 7.35
N THR A 249 -5.84 -1.44 6.16
CA THR A 249 -6.67 -1.76 4.99
C THR A 249 -5.82 -2.05 3.77
N ILE A 250 -6.35 -2.88 2.88
CA ILE A 250 -5.79 -3.15 1.55
C ILE A 250 -6.87 -2.82 0.55
N GLU A 251 -6.67 -1.76 -0.24
CA GLU A 251 -7.70 -1.22 -1.13
C GLU A 251 -7.17 -1.06 -2.56
N LYS A 252 -8.02 -1.24 -3.56
CA LYS A 252 -7.71 -0.95 -4.96
C LYS A 252 -9.00 -0.64 -5.69
N ASP A 253 -9.00 0.42 -6.50
CA ASP A 253 -10.15 0.86 -7.31
C ASP A 253 -11.45 1.07 -6.50
N GLY A 254 -11.33 1.48 -5.22
CA GLY A 254 -12.47 1.68 -4.31
C GLY A 254 -13.04 0.41 -3.68
N GLU A 255 -12.44 -0.76 -3.94
CA GLU A 255 -12.79 -2.03 -3.34
C GLU A 255 -11.77 -2.43 -2.25
N SER A 256 -12.25 -3.04 -1.17
CA SER A 256 -11.40 -3.58 -0.11
C SER A 256 -11.08 -5.05 -0.35
N TYR A 257 -9.80 -5.38 -0.31
CA TYR A 257 -9.22 -6.72 -0.45
C TYR A 257 -8.61 -7.24 0.86
N THR A 258 -8.88 -6.53 1.97
CA THR A 258 -8.23 -6.77 3.27
C THR A 258 -8.46 -8.21 3.76
N GLU A 259 -9.71 -8.66 3.79
CA GLU A 259 -10.05 -10.02 4.24
C GLU A 259 -9.51 -11.09 3.28
N ASP A 260 -9.55 -10.85 1.98
CA ASP A 260 -9.09 -11.81 0.96
C ASP A 260 -7.60 -12.11 1.12
N PHE A 261 -6.78 -11.07 1.25
CA PHE A 261 -5.33 -11.24 1.41
C PHE A 261 -4.96 -11.73 2.81
N LEU A 262 -5.64 -11.26 3.86
CA LEU A 262 -5.39 -11.78 5.20
C LEU A 262 -5.82 -13.24 5.35
N ASN A 263 -6.73 -13.76 4.53
CA ASN A 263 -7.06 -15.19 4.51
C ASN A 263 -6.17 -16.02 3.55
N THR A 264 -5.35 -15.36 2.73
CA THR A 264 -4.48 -16.02 1.75
C THR A 264 -3.31 -16.74 2.46
N PRO A 265 -3.13 -18.06 2.24
CA PRO A 265 -1.95 -18.76 2.72
C PRO A 265 -0.73 -18.39 1.87
N ASN A 266 0.46 -18.37 2.48
CA ASN A 266 1.73 -18.12 1.78
C ASN A 266 1.72 -16.85 0.90
N LEU A 267 1.51 -15.71 1.55
CA LEU A 267 1.46 -14.39 0.92
C LEU A 267 2.80 -13.65 1.14
N ILE A 268 3.40 -13.14 0.08
CA ILE A 268 4.49 -12.16 0.16
C ILE A 268 3.91 -10.77 -0.06
N ILE A 269 4.20 -9.87 0.86
CA ILE A 269 3.81 -8.45 0.76
C ILE A 269 5.08 -7.60 0.70
N ILE A 270 5.20 -6.81 -0.36
CA ILE A 270 6.24 -5.78 -0.48
C ILE A 270 5.66 -4.45 0.00
N ILE A 271 6.22 -3.90 1.08
CA ILE A 271 5.78 -2.64 1.66
C ILE A 271 6.64 -1.51 1.13
N ALA A 272 6.03 -0.52 0.49
CA ALA A 272 6.71 0.68 0.05
C ALA A 272 5.84 1.91 0.37
N TYR A 273 6.01 2.47 1.57
CA TYR A 273 5.10 3.51 2.10
C TYR A 273 5.03 4.77 1.22
N ASP A 274 6.07 5.08 0.46
CA ASP A 274 6.14 6.22 -0.46
C ASP A 274 7.15 5.91 -1.56
N LEU A 275 6.66 5.66 -2.77
CA LEU A 275 7.48 5.30 -3.93
C LEU A 275 8.42 6.43 -4.37
N SER A 276 8.11 7.69 -4.06
CA SER A 276 9.02 8.82 -4.34
C SER A 276 10.26 8.81 -3.45
N LYS A 277 10.18 8.12 -2.29
CA LYS A 277 11.25 8.00 -1.28
C LYS A 277 11.80 6.58 -1.18
N THR A 278 11.48 5.72 -2.14
CA THR A 278 11.93 4.33 -2.13
C THR A 278 13.41 4.21 -2.48
N GLU A 279 14.06 3.20 -1.93
CA GLU A 279 15.45 2.87 -2.19
C GLU A 279 15.56 2.07 -3.49
N TRP A 280 15.80 2.79 -4.59
CA TRP A 280 15.87 2.24 -5.95
C TRP A 280 16.82 1.06 -6.11
N ASN A 281 17.90 0.99 -5.32
CA ASN A 281 18.87 -0.10 -5.38
C ASN A 281 18.36 -1.42 -4.79
N GLY A 282 17.30 -1.40 -3.96
CA GLY A 282 16.72 -2.60 -3.37
C GLY A 282 15.76 -3.35 -4.29
N TRP A 283 15.18 -2.66 -5.27
CA TRP A 283 14.17 -3.24 -6.15
C TRP A 283 14.63 -4.39 -7.04
N PRO A 284 15.86 -4.41 -7.60
CA PRO A 284 16.35 -5.58 -8.32
C PRO A 284 16.34 -6.85 -7.45
N ALA A 285 16.76 -6.74 -6.19
CA ALA A 285 16.80 -7.88 -5.28
C ALA A 285 15.38 -8.32 -4.85
N VAL A 286 14.50 -7.35 -4.57
CA VAL A 286 13.07 -7.61 -4.30
C VAL A 286 12.39 -8.26 -5.50
N LYS A 287 12.70 -7.82 -6.71
CA LYS A 287 12.19 -8.40 -7.95
C LYS A 287 12.60 -9.87 -8.07
N ASP A 288 13.88 -10.19 -7.87
CA ASP A 288 14.36 -11.57 -7.97
C ASP A 288 13.69 -12.49 -6.94
N LEU A 289 13.55 -12.03 -5.68
CA LEU A 289 12.79 -12.75 -4.65
C LEU A 289 11.33 -12.98 -5.04
N THR A 290 10.65 -11.92 -5.50
CA THR A 290 9.22 -11.99 -5.82
C THR A 290 8.95 -12.85 -7.06
N ASP A 291 9.84 -12.82 -8.05
CA ASP A 291 9.80 -13.71 -9.21
C ASP A 291 9.99 -15.17 -8.80
N GLU A 292 10.91 -15.45 -7.89
CA GLU A 292 11.09 -16.78 -7.32
C GLU A 292 9.86 -17.23 -6.52
N ALA A 293 9.28 -16.34 -5.71
CA ALA A 293 8.08 -16.61 -4.92
C ALA A 293 6.89 -16.96 -5.83
N LEU A 294 6.66 -16.19 -6.90
CA LEU A 294 5.62 -16.47 -7.89
C LEU A 294 5.80 -17.85 -8.54
N LYS A 295 7.04 -18.20 -8.94
CA LYS A 295 7.36 -19.53 -9.50
C LYS A 295 7.15 -20.65 -8.49
N LYS A 296 7.42 -20.40 -7.21
CA LYS A 296 7.18 -21.33 -6.10
C LYS A 296 5.71 -21.40 -5.66
N GLY A 297 4.83 -20.59 -6.26
CA GLY A 297 3.38 -20.66 -6.08
C GLY A 297 2.83 -19.73 -5.00
N TYR A 298 3.64 -18.80 -4.48
CA TYR A 298 3.19 -17.77 -3.54
C TYR A 298 2.32 -16.74 -4.26
N THR A 299 1.38 -16.16 -3.52
CA THR A 299 0.75 -14.89 -3.93
C THR A 299 1.70 -13.76 -3.55
N VAL A 300 1.90 -12.80 -4.45
CA VAL A 300 2.75 -11.62 -4.19
C VAL A 300 1.95 -10.36 -4.48
N ILE A 301 1.97 -9.41 -3.54
CA ILE A 301 1.38 -8.08 -3.69
C ILE A 301 2.32 -6.99 -3.17
N GLY A 302 2.12 -5.77 -3.63
CA GLY A 302 2.73 -4.57 -3.05
C GLY A 302 1.70 -3.74 -2.28
N LEU A 303 2.09 -3.12 -1.16
CA LEU A 303 1.28 -2.10 -0.50
C LEU A 303 2.02 -0.76 -0.53
N THR A 304 1.32 0.29 -0.94
CA THR A 304 1.86 1.66 -0.99
C THR A 304 0.80 2.71 -0.70
N ALA A 305 1.21 3.87 -0.20
CA ALA A 305 0.34 5.06 -0.14
C ALA A 305 0.51 5.96 -1.38
N SER A 306 1.34 5.56 -2.34
CA SER A 306 1.57 6.31 -3.58
C SER A 306 0.50 6.04 -4.62
N GLY A 307 0.22 7.05 -5.46
CA GLY A 307 -0.74 6.91 -6.54
C GLY A 307 -0.25 6.04 -7.70
N ASP A 308 -1.21 5.68 -8.55
CA ASP A 308 -1.05 4.84 -9.74
C ASP A 308 0.11 5.21 -10.66
N GLU A 309 0.35 6.50 -10.88
CA GLU A 309 1.42 6.97 -11.76
C GLU A 309 2.80 6.50 -11.26
N ALA A 310 3.05 6.64 -9.95
CA ALA A 310 4.30 6.22 -9.34
C ALA A 310 4.45 4.68 -9.34
N VAL A 311 3.35 3.96 -9.12
CA VAL A 311 3.30 2.50 -9.24
C VAL A 311 3.69 2.06 -10.65
N ARG A 312 3.07 2.67 -11.67
CA ARG A 312 3.35 2.35 -13.08
C ARG A 312 4.79 2.66 -13.46
N ASP A 313 5.32 3.80 -13.01
CA ASP A 313 6.72 4.18 -13.23
C ASP A 313 7.69 3.15 -12.64
N LEU A 314 7.46 2.73 -11.39
CA LEU A 314 8.25 1.68 -10.75
C LEU A 314 8.15 0.36 -11.52
N GLN A 315 6.93 -0.11 -11.80
CA GLN A 315 6.71 -1.39 -12.50
C GLN A 315 7.40 -1.41 -13.87
N ASN A 316 7.38 -0.29 -14.61
CA ASN A 316 8.04 -0.17 -15.91
C ASN A 316 9.57 -0.14 -15.79
N LYS A 317 10.12 0.58 -14.81
CA LYS A 317 11.57 0.74 -14.65
C LYS A 317 12.24 -0.49 -14.04
N GLN A 318 11.57 -1.14 -13.11
CA GLN A 318 12.11 -2.26 -12.34
C GLN A 318 11.57 -3.62 -12.81
N ASN A 319 10.70 -3.67 -13.82
CA ASN A 319 10.14 -4.90 -14.34
C ASN A 319 9.52 -5.74 -13.19
N ILE A 320 8.51 -5.19 -12.53
CA ILE A 320 7.82 -5.83 -11.40
C ILE A 320 6.62 -6.65 -11.88
N ASN A 321 6.43 -7.85 -11.33
CA ASN A 321 5.42 -8.84 -11.77
C ASN A 321 4.16 -8.95 -10.91
N PHE A 322 3.97 -8.02 -9.98
CA PHE A 322 2.85 -8.03 -9.05
C PHE A 322 2.18 -6.66 -8.99
N ASP A 323 0.95 -6.67 -8.50
CA ASP A 323 0.12 -5.49 -8.36
C ASP A 323 0.33 -4.80 -7.02
N PHE A 324 0.17 -3.47 -7.02
CA PHE A 324 0.12 -2.68 -5.80
C PHE A 324 -1.32 -2.40 -5.39
N TYR A 325 -1.50 -2.28 -4.08
CA TYR A 325 -2.73 -1.90 -3.41
C TYR A 325 -2.44 -0.72 -2.48
N PHE A 326 -3.45 0.10 -2.25
CA PHE A 326 -3.39 1.23 -1.35
C PHE A 326 -3.51 0.79 0.11
N THR A 327 -2.67 1.39 0.95
CA THR A 327 -2.74 1.36 2.41
C THR A 327 -2.16 2.67 2.93
N ASP A 328 -2.69 3.22 4.02
CA ASP A 328 -2.21 4.48 4.59
C ASP A 328 -0.70 4.48 4.91
N ALA A 329 -0.05 5.63 4.66
CA ALA A 329 1.39 5.77 4.84
C ALA A 329 1.83 5.57 6.30
N THR A 330 1.01 5.98 7.27
CA THR A 330 1.29 5.83 8.71
C THR A 330 1.25 4.36 9.10
N THR A 331 0.25 3.63 8.59
CA THR A 331 0.15 2.17 8.73
C THR A 331 1.38 1.48 8.14
N LEU A 332 1.74 1.78 6.88
CA LEU A 332 2.88 1.16 6.20
C LEU A 332 4.22 1.45 6.89
N LYS A 333 4.44 2.69 7.33
CA LYS A 333 5.61 3.05 8.15
C LYS A 333 5.66 2.22 9.42
N THR A 334 4.53 2.05 10.11
CA THR A 334 4.41 1.27 11.35
C THR A 334 4.72 -0.22 11.13
N ILE A 335 4.31 -0.78 10.00
CA ILE A 335 4.58 -2.18 9.66
C ILE A 335 6.09 -2.47 9.59
N VAL A 336 6.85 -1.69 8.81
CA VAL A 336 8.27 -1.96 8.54
C VAL A 336 9.07 -0.69 8.30
N ARG A 337 10.29 -0.62 8.83
CA ARG A 337 11.20 0.54 8.68
C ARG A 337 12.11 0.36 7.46
N SER A 338 11.53 -0.02 6.34
CA SER A 338 12.24 -0.22 5.07
C SER A 338 11.32 0.13 3.91
N ASN A 339 11.89 0.65 2.83
CA ASN A 339 11.14 1.12 1.67
C ASN A 339 11.95 0.84 0.39
N PRO A 340 11.89 -0.39 -0.17
CA PRO A 340 10.91 -1.43 0.11
C PRO A 340 11.26 -2.35 1.28
N GLY A 341 10.27 -2.73 2.09
CA GLY A 341 10.37 -3.80 3.08
C GLY A 341 9.62 -5.06 2.66
N ILE A 342 10.00 -6.22 3.19
CA ILE A 342 9.45 -7.52 2.80
C ILE A 342 8.74 -8.17 3.98
N LEU A 343 7.50 -8.60 3.78
CA LEU A 343 6.75 -9.41 4.74
C LEU A 343 6.33 -10.74 4.11
N LYS A 344 6.51 -11.83 4.85
CA LYS A 344 5.96 -13.15 4.53
C LYS A 344 4.84 -13.44 5.53
N LEU A 345 3.62 -13.62 5.02
CA LEU A 345 2.43 -13.91 5.80
C LEU A 345 1.91 -15.31 5.48
N ASN A 346 1.22 -15.88 6.46
CA ASN A 346 0.35 -17.04 6.25
C ASN A 346 -0.96 -16.82 6.98
N LYS A 347 -2.06 -16.62 6.24
CA LYS A 347 -3.39 -16.36 6.80
C LYS A 347 -3.37 -15.24 7.87
N GLY A 348 -2.80 -14.10 7.49
CA GLY A 348 -2.70 -12.91 8.34
C GLY A 348 -1.60 -12.95 9.40
N THR A 349 -0.98 -14.12 9.63
CA THR A 349 0.14 -14.26 10.59
C THR A 349 1.46 -13.86 9.95
N ILE A 350 2.18 -12.93 10.56
CA ILE A 350 3.50 -12.47 10.09
C ILE A 350 4.55 -13.53 10.43
N ILE A 351 5.04 -14.24 9.42
CA ILE A 351 6.04 -15.31 9.56
C ILE A 351 7.47 -14.76 9.48
N GLN A 352 7.73 -13.87 8.52
CA GLN A 352 9.01 -13.17 8.40
C GLN A 352 8.78 -11.72 8.05
N LYS A 353 9.69 -10.86 8.50
CA LYS A 353 9.73 -9.44 8.18
C LYS A 353 11.18 -9.00 8.05
N LYS A 354 11.56 -8.45 6.89
CA LYS A 354 12.95 -8.18 6.52
C LYS A 354 13.13 -6.84 5.81
N HIS A 355 14.33 -6.28 5.96
CA HIS A 355 14.82 -5.21 5.10
C HIS A 355 15.10 -5.78 3.70
N TRP A 356 15.09 -4.96 2.65
CA TRP A 356 15.52 -5.44 1.33
C TRP A 356 16.99 -5.88 1.27
N ASN A 357 17.84 -5.44 2.21
CA ASN A 357 19.22 -5.92 2.33
C ASN A 357 19.29 -7.39 2.80
N ASP A 358 18.24 -7.86 3.47
CA ASP A 358 18.14 -9.20 4.05
C ASP A 358 17.19 -10.09 3.25
N VAL A 359 17.01 -9.76 1.97
CA VAL A 359 16.12 -10.48 1.04
C VAL A 359 16.44 -11.97 0.97
N ASP A 360 17.74 -12.32 1.01
CA ASP A 360 18.23 -13.69 0.95
C ASP A 360 17.88 -14.51 2.20
N GLU A 361 17.45 -13.86 3.29
CA GLU A 361 16.99 -14.52 4.51
C GLU A 361 15.49 -14.86 4.49
N ILE A 362 14.76 -14.50 3.43
CA ILE A 362 13.37 -14.90 3.24
C ILE A 362 13.31 -16.35 2.77
N ASP A 363 12.70 -17.21 3.59
CA ASP A 363 12.59 -18.63 3.28
C ASP A 363 11.41 -18.86 2.34
N LEU A 364 11.67 -19.35 1.12
CA LEU A 364 10.62 -19.71 0.17
C LEU A 364 10.56 -21.23 -0.04
N GLU A 365 9.41 -21.81 0.29
CA GLU A 365 9.10 -23.23 0.11
C GLU A 365 8.44 -23.48 -1.25
N VAL A 366 8.61 -24.66 -1.85
CA VAL A 366 7.90 -25.00 -3.09
C VAL A 366 6.48 -25.45 -2.73
N LEU A 367 5.48 -24.65 -3.12
CA LEU A 367 4.08 -24.95 -2.81
C LEU A 367 3.46 -25.89 -3.85
N PRO A 368 2.36 -26.60 -3.53
CA PRO A 368 1.62 -27.41 -4.52
C PRO A 368 1.11 -26.60 -5.72
N SER A 369 0.93 -25.29 -5.55
CA SER A 369 0.54 -24.34 -6.59
C SER A 369 1.70 -23.83 -7.46
N ALA A 370 2.93 -24.33 -7.26
CA ALA A 370 4.12 -23.87 -7.96
C ALA A 370 4.02 -23.98 -9.48
N LYS A 371 4.55 -22.96 -10.17
CA LYS A 371 4.58 -22.83 -11.64
C LYS A 371 6.02 -22.59 -12.08
N PRO A 372 6.89 -23.62 -12.09
CA PRO A 372 8.32 -23.44 -12.39
C PRO A 372 8.57 -22.99 -13.84
N ALA A 373 7.62 -23.28 -14.75
CA ALA A 373 7.69 -22.88 -16.16
C ALA A 373 7.27 -21.43 -16.42
N LEU A 374 6.86 -20.67 -15.40
CA LEU A 374 6.38 -19.30 -15.56
C LEU A 374 7.48 -18.40 -16.13
N ASN A 375 7.21 -17.83 -17.31
CA ASN A 375 8.07 -16.87 -17.99
C ASN A 375 7.58 -15.45 -17.68
N LEU A 376 8.15 -14.89 -16.62
CA LEU A 376 7.78 -13.58 -16.10
C LEU A 376 8.23 -12.42 -17.01
N GLU A 377 9.32 -12.57 -17.75
CA GLU A 377 9.73 -11.57 -18.75
C GLU A 377 8.72 -11.50 -19.90
N LEU A 378 8.26 -12.66 -20.39
CA LEU A 378 7.21 -12.71 -21.41
C LEU A 378 5.88 -12.19 -20.86
N LYS A 379 5.55 -12.51 -19.60
CA LYS A 379 4.37 -11.99 -18.91
C LYS A 379 4.34 -10.47 -18.96
N GLN A 380 5.42 -9.82 -18.51
CA GLN A 380 5.53 -8.35 -18.50
C GLN A 380 5.39 -7.74 -19.87
N ARG A 381 6.04 -8.35 -20.86
CA ARG A 381 5.98 -7.86 -22.23
C ARG A 381 4.54 -7.89 -22.76
N LEU A 382 3.78 -8.94 -22.44
CA LEU A 382 2.37 -9.03 -22.80
C LEU A 382 1.53 -8.03 -21.99
N ASP A 383 1.71 -7.92 -20.68
CA ASP A 383 0.98 -6.95 -19.85
C ASP A 383 1.20 -5.50 -20.34
N SER A 384 2.42 -5.16 -20.75
CA SER A 384 2.75 -3.88 -21.39
C SER A 384 1.97 -3.68 -22.70
N ILE A 385 1.89 -4.72 -23.54
CA ILE A 385 1.10 -4.72 -24.78
C ILE A 385 -0.38 -4.47 -24.48
N ALA A 386 -0.97 -5.16 -23.50
CA ALA A 386 -2.37 -4.97 -23.14
C ALA A 386 -2.66 -3.55 -22.64
N ARG A 387 -1.77 -2.98 -21.82
CA ARG A 387 -1.90 -1.59 -21.37
C ARG A 387 -1.98 -0.62 -22.54
N TYR A 388 -1.04 -0.71 -23.47
CA TYR A 388 -1.04 0.16 -24.64
C TYR A 388 -2.20 -0.14 -25.59
N ASP A 389 -2.58 -1.42 -25.75
CA ASP A 389 -3.73 -1.80 -26.56
C ASP A 389 -5.03 -1.14 -26.07
N GLN A 390 -5.23 -1.03 -24.75
CA GLN A 390 -6.43 -0.43 -24.15
C GLN A 390 -6.32 1.09 -23.95
N LEU A 391 -5.14 1.71 -24.14
CA LEU A 391 -4.87 3.10 -23.75
C LEU A 391 -5.89 4.12 -24.29
N TYR A 392 -6.18 4.08 -25.60
CA TYR A 392 -7.10 5.05 -26.22
C TYR A 392 -8.53 4.52 -26.38
N ARG A 393 -8.79 3.23 -26.13
CA ARG A 393 -10.10 2.63 -26.41
C ARG A 393 -11.24 3.26 -25.59
N PRO A 394 -11.12 3.53 -24.28
CA PRO A 394 -12.13 4.26 -23.51
C PRO A 394 -12.42 5.65 -24.11
N LEU A 395 -11.37 6.36 -24.50
CA LEU A 395 -11.49 7.69 -25.11
C LEU A 395 -12.19 7.67 -26.48
N LEU A 396 -12.05 6.56 -27.22
CA LEU A 396 -12.74 6.36 -28.52
C LEU A 396 -14.23 6.04 -28.36
N GLN A 397 -14.64 5.53 -27.20
CA GLN A 397 -16.04 5.23 -26.90
C GLN A 397 -16.80 6.47 -26.39
N GLU A 398 -16.10 7.44 -25.80
CA GLU A 398 -16.72 8.69 -25.35
C GLU A 398 -16.87 9.69 -26.51
N THR A 399 -18.12 10.00 -26.84
CA THR A 399 -18.49 10.92 -27.91
C THR A 399 -18.48 12.38 -27.46
N ASP A 400 -18.64 12.64 -26.16
CA ASP A 400 -18.60 13.98 -25.58
C ASP A 400 -17.16 14.44 -25.35
N GLU A 401 -16.79 15.57 -25.94
CA GLU A 401 -15.41 16.05 -25.89
C GLU A 401 -14.96 16.42 -24.47
N ALA A 402 -15.82 17.03 -23.66
CA ALA A 402 -15.47 17.45 -22.30
C ALA A 402 -15.27 16.24 -21.39
N LYS A 403 -16.15 15.24 -21.48
CA LYS A 403 -16.01 13.99 -20.74
C LYS A 403 -14.77 13.20 -21.16
N ARG A 404 -14.47 13.17 -22.46
CA ARG A 404 -13.28 12.50 -22.98
C ARG A 404 -12.00 13.15 -22.46
N ILE A 405 -11.94 14.48 -22.39
CA ILE A 405 -10.78 15.21 -21.83
C ILE A 405 -10.64 14.89 -20.34
N ALA A 406 -11.74 14.98 -19.57
CA ALA A 406 -11.72 14.66 -18.14
C ALA A 406 -11.26 13.21 -17.88
N LEU A 407 -11.76 12.25 -18.67
CA LEU A 407 -11.35 10.86 -18.61
C LEU A 407 -9.86 10.67 -18.94
N ALA A 408 -9.33 11.36 -19.95
CA ALA A 408 -7.92 11.27 -20.29
C ALA A 408 -7.01 11.85 -19.19
N GLU A 409 -7.44 12.94 -18.55
CA GLU A 409 -6.76 13.54 -17.40
C GLU A 409 -6.80 12.61 -16.18
N GLU A 410 -7.94 11.98 -15.90
CA GLU A 410 -8.12 10.97 -14.85
C GLU A 410 -7.21 9.75 -15.08
N MET A 411 -7.09 9.30 -16.33
CA MET A 411 -6.20 8.20 -16.72
C MET A 411 -4.70 8.57 -16.65
N GLY A 412 -4.37 9.86 -16.43
CA GLY A 412 -3.00 10.37 -16.38
C GLY A 412 -2.32 10.42 -17.75
N ILE A 413 -3.11 10.55 -18.84
CA ILE A 413 -2.57 10.62 -20.19
C ILE A 413 -2.14 12.07 -20.47
N PRO A 414 -0.89 12.32 -20.90
CA PRO A 414 -0.45 13.66 -21.28
C PRO A 414 -1.34 14.27 -22.35
N LYS A 415 -1.53 15.59 -22.29
CA LYS A 415 -2.40 16.31 -23.25
C LYS A 415 -1.95 16.14 -24.70
N GLU A 416 -0.66 16.01 -24.95
CA GLU A 416 -0.13 15.74 -26.29
C GLU A 416 -0.55 14.34 -26.82
N ASP A 417 -0.79 13.39 -25.92
CA ASP A 417 -1.08 12.00 -26.23
C ASP A 417 -2.56 11.75 -26.51
N TYR A 418 -3.48 12.49 -25.90
CA TYR A 418 -4.93 12.35 -26.21
C TYR A 418 -5.48 13.38 -27.20
N THR A 419 -4.64 14.27 -27.74
CA THR A 419 -5.03 15.22 -28.79
C THR A 419 -4.80 14.68 -30.22
N GLY A 420 -5.59 15.16 -31.18
CA GLY A 420 -5.51 14.76 -32.59
C GLY A 420 -6.34 13.53 -32.96
N ASP A 421 -5.93 12.80 -34.00
CA ASP A 421 -6.65 11.60 -34.48
C ASP A 421 -6.32 10.37 -33.61
N LEU A 422 -7.15 10.16 -32.57
CA LEU A 422 -7.06 9.00 -31.67
C LEU A 422 -7.19 7.66 -32.41
N TRP A 423 -8.00 7.59 -33.47
CA TRP A 423 -8.14 6.38 -34.28
C TRP A 423 -6.83 6.04 -35.01
N LYS A 424 -6.12 7.05 -35.52
CA LYS A 424 -4.79 6.86 -36.10
C LYS A 424 -3.79 6.40 -35.05
N LYS A 425 -3.81 6.97 -33.84
CA LYS A 425 -2.93 6.55 -32.74
C LYS A 425 -3.19 5.10 -32.34
N GLN A 426 -4.45 4.72 -32.15
CA GLN A 426 -4.83 3.33 -31.85
C GLN A 426 -4.38 2.36 -32.95
N ARG A 427 -4.60 2.68 -34.24
CA ARG A 427 -4.14 1.81 -35.35
C ARG A 427 -2.63 1.60 -35.37
N MET A 428 -1.84 2.62 -34.98
CA MET A 428 -0.38 2.48 -34.87
C MET A 428 0.01 1.52 -33.73
N LEU A 429 -0.69 1.59 -32.59
CA LEU A 429 -0.51 0.65 -31.48
C LEU A 429 -0.93 -0.76 -31.89
N ASP A 430 -2.12 -0.94 -32.48
CA ASP A 430 -2.60 -2.24 -32.97
C ASP A 430 -1.59 -2.89 -33.93
N THR A 431 -1.04 -2.11 -34.87
CA THR A 431 -0.04 -2.60 -35.85
C THR A 431 1.28 -2.99 -35.17
N SER A 432 1.74 -2.20 -34.21
CA SER A 432 3.00 -2.45 -33.48
C SER A 432 2.89 -3.66 -32.56
N ASN A 433 1.78 -3.75 -31.81
CA ASN A 433 1.45 -4.88 -30.95
C ASN A 433 1.33 -6.16 -31.77
N LEU A 434 0.63 -6.11 -32.92
CA LEU A 434 0.51 -7.25 -33.82
C LEU A 434 1.88 -7.79 -34.24
N LYS A 435 2.82 -6.92 -34.64
CA LYS A 435 4.17 -7.37 -35.04
C LYS A 435 4.87 -8.16 -33.94
N VAL A 436 4.74 -7.71 -32.70
CA VAL A 436 5.34 -8.38 -31.53
C VAL A 436 4.63 -9.70 -31.23
N VAL A 437 3.30 -9.70 -31.18
CA VAL A 437 2.50 -10.90 -30.89
C VAL A 437 2.70 -11.96 -31.97
N LYS A 438 2.75 -11.59 -33.25
CA LYS A 438 3.10 -12.53 -34.33
C LYS A 438 4.45 -13.20 -34.09
N ALA A 439 5.48 -12.42 -33.76
CA ALA A 439 6.79 -12.99 -33.48
C ALA A 439 6.78 -13.96 -32.28
N ILE A 440 5.95 -13.71 -31.26
CA ILE A 440 5.76 -14.64 -30.14
C ILE A 440 5.08 -15.93 -30.63
N LEU A 441 3.94 -15.80 -31.32
CA LEU A 441 3.15 -16.94 -31.78
C LEU A 441 3.91 -17.82 -32.77
N ASP A 442 4.62 -17.20 -33.72
CA ASP A 442 5.35 -17.90 -34.79
C ASP A 442 6.58 -18.66 -34.26
N ASN A 443 7.28 -18.12 -33.25
CA ASN A 443 8.52 -18.71 -32.74
C ASN A 443 8.32 -19.59 -31.49
N HIS A 444 7.31 -19.31 -30.67
CA HIS A 444 7.14 -19.92 -29.35
C HIS A 444 5.77 -20.58 -29.15
N GLY A 445 4.85 -20.45 -30.11
CA GLY A 445 3.47 -20.90 -29.97
C GLY A 445 2.66 -20.00 -29.03
N TYR A 446 1.54 -20.51 -28.52
CA TYR A 446 0.64 -19.71 -27.70
C TYR A 446 1.18 -19.49 -26.28
N PRO A 447 1.28 -18.24 -25.79
CA PRO A 447 1.65 -17.94 -24.41
C PRO A 447 0.48 -18.23 -23.46
N GLY A 448 0.29 -19.51 -23.16
CA GLY A 448 -0.80 -20.01 -22.32
C GLY A 448 -0.70 -19.65 -20.84
N LYS A 449 -1.78 -19.91 -20.09
CA LYS A 449 -1.83 -19.68 -18.62
C LYS A 449 -0.70 -20.35 -17.85
N SER A 450 -0.20 -21.49 -18.32
CA SER A 450 0.90 -22.21 -17.68
C SER A 450 2.24 -21.49 -17.85
N LEU A 451 2.38 -20.69 -18.92
CA LEU A 451 3.60 -19.96 -19.26
C LEU A 451 3.60 -18.53 -18.72
N VAL A 452 2.46 -17.83 -18.74
CA VAL A 452 2.40 -16.40 -18.37
C VAL A 452 1.36 -16.06 -17.30
N GLY A 453 0.57 -17.03 -16.84
CA GLY A 453 -0.50 -16.80 -15.87
C GLY A 453 -1.74 -16.14 -16.45
N GLU A 454 -2.74 -15.95 -15.60
CA GLU A 454 -3.99 -15.23 -15.91
C GLU A 454 -3.94 -13.84 -15.24
N PRO A 455 -4.51 -12.79 -15.86
CA PRO A 455 -5.22 -12.78 -17.15
C PRO A 455 -4.29 -12.60 -18.38
N THR A 456 -2.97 -12.53 -18.17
CA THR A 456 -1.96 -12.25 -19.22
C THR A 456 -2.05 -13.22 -20.42
N ASN A 457 -2.42 -14.47 -20.18
CA ASN A 457 -2.61 -15.46 -21.22
C ASN A 457 -3.67 -15.10 -22.26
N LEU A 458 -4.53 -14.10 -22.06
CA LEU A 458 -5.54 -13.70 -23.04
C LEU A 458 -5.02 -12.69 -24.08
N ILE A 459 -3.94 -11.98 -23.77
CA ILE A 459 -3.51 -10.78 -24.49
C ILE A 459 -3.15 -11.07 -25.95
N ALA A 460 -2.47 -12.20 -26.20
CA ALA A 460 -2.11 -12.58 -27.57
C ALA A 460 -3.35 -12.83 -28.46
N LEU A 461 -4.41 -13.40 -27.88
CA LEU A 461 -5.68 -13.60 -28.59
C LEU A 461 -6.38 -12.26 -28.84
N GLU A 462 -6.43 -11.38 -27.85
CA GLU A 462 -7.08 -10.06 -27.94
C GLU A 462 -6.42 -9.19 -29.03
N VAL A 463 -5.09 -9.18 -29.12
CA VAL A 463 -4.38 -8.48 -30.20
C VAL A 463 -4.75 -9.03 -31.58
N ILE A 464 -4.91 -10.34 -31.74
CA ILE A 464 -5.35 -10.94 -33.00
C ILE A 464 -6.84 -10.63 -33.27
N GLU A 465 -7.68 -10.60 -32.24
CA GLU A 465 -9.08 -10.22 -32.35
C GLU A 465 -9.24 -8.78 -32.89
N HIS A 466 -8.38 -7.85 -32.45
CA HIS A 466 -8.34 -6.48 -32.95
C HIS A 466 -7.74 -6.35 -34.36
N ASN A 467 -7.03 -7.38 -34.84
CA ASN A 467 -6.40 -7.44 -36.16
C ASN A 467 -6.99 -8.60 -36.99
N PRO A 468 -8.28 -8.53 -37.35
CA PRO A 468 -9.06 -9.70 -37.76
C PRO A 468 -8.59 -10.39 -39.05
N ILE A 469 -7.82 -9.69 -39.89
CA ILE A 469 -7.17 -10.26 -41.10
C ILE A 469 -6.24 -11.43 -40.74
N GLN A 470 -5.71 -11.46 -39.52
CA GLN A 470 -4.74 -12.46 -39.08
C GLN A 470 -5.39 -13.70 -38.45
N ILE A 471 -6.73 -13.72 -38.26
CA ILE A 471 -7.39 -14.81 -37.53
C ILE A 471 -7.18 -16.16 -38.21
N ASP A 472 -7.29 -16.22 -39.54
CA ASP A 472 -7.09 -17.45 -40.34
C ASP A 472 -5.75 -18.12 -40.04
N GLN A 473 -4.69 -17.33 -39.86
CA GLN A 473 -3.33 -17.82 -39.62
C GLN A 473 -3.19 -18.51 -38.24
N TYR A 474 -3.95 -18.07 -37.23
CA TYR A 474 -3.74 -18.50 -35.83
C TYR A 474 -4.91 -19.24 -35.19
N ILE A 475 -6.07 -19.34 -35.86
CA ILE A 475 -7.27 -19.94 -35.26
C ILE A 475 -7.05 -21.39 -34.81
N ASP A 476 -6.30 -22.18 -35.57
CA ASP A 476 -5.97 -23.57 -35.21
C ASP A 476 -5.02 -23.65 -34.01
N LEU A 477 -4.08 -22.71 -33.89
CA LEU A 477 -3.20 -22.59 -32.73
C LEU A 477 -4.01 -22.29 -31.46
N PHE A 478 -4.97 -21.37 -31.53
CA PHE A 478 -5.84 -21.03 -30.41
C PHE A 478 -6.77 -22.18 -30.03
N LYS A 479 -7.36 -22.89 -31.01
CA LYS A 479 -8.16 -24.10 -30.75
C LYS A 479 -7.35 -25.17 -30.02
N LYS A 480 -6.10 -25.39 -30.43
CA LYS A 480 -5.19 -26.33 -29.75
C LYS A 480 -4.88 -25.89 -28.33
N ALA A 481 -4.60 -24.61 -28.11
CA ALA A 481 -4.33 -24.08 -26.77
C ALA A 481 -5.57 -24.18 -25.86
N ALA A 482 -6.77 -23.91 -26.37
CA ALA A 482 -8.01 -24.09 -25.62
C ALA A 482 -8.29 -25.56 -25.26
N ALA A 483 -8.01 -26.50 -26.18
CA ALA A 483 -8.11 -27.93 -25.90
C ALA A 483 -7.14 -28.40 -24.80
N GLN A 484 -6.01 -27.71 -24.63
CA GLN A 484 -5.05 -27.92 -23.54
C GLN A 484 -5.43 -27.18 -22.25
N GLY A 485 -6.50 -26.39 -22.26
CA GLY A 485 -6.94 -25.58 -21.13
C GLY A 485 -6.09 -24.34 -20.88
N GLU A 486 -5.26 -23.92 -21.85
CA GLU A 486 -4.38 -22.75 -21.75
C GLU A 486 -5.09 -21.41 -22.00
N ILE A 487 -6.27 -21.47 -22.64
CA ILE A 487 -7.17 -20.35 -22.93
C ILE A 487 -8.61 -20.84 -22.70
N PRO A 488 -9.52 -20.00 -22.20
CA PRO A 488 -10.94 -20.33 -22.18
C PRO A 488 -11.49 -20.66 -23.58
N ILE A 489 -12.18 -21.79 -23.72
CA ILE A 489 -12.83 -22.21 -24.98
C ILE A 489 -13.80 -21.14 -25.48
N THR A 490 -14.51 -20.47 -24.57
CA THR A 490 -15.41 -19.36 -24.90
C THR A 490 -14.74 -18.24 -25.68
N LYS A 491 -13.49 -17.88 -25.36
CA LYS A 491 -12.73 -16.83 -26.06
C LYS A 491 -12.39 -17.24 -27.50
N VAL A 492 -12.02 -18.50 -27.69
CA VAL A 492 -11.74 -19.04 -29.03
C VAL A 492 -13.03 -19.18 -29.85
N ALA A 493 -14.15 -19.57 -29.22
CA ALA A 493 -15.45 -19.65 -29.86
C ALA A 493 -15.95 -18.29 -30.38
N VAL A 494 -15.73 -17.21 -29.61
CA VAL A 494 -16.03 -15.83 -30.06
C VAL A 494 -15.18 -15.46 -31.27
N LEU A 495 -13.89 -15.78 -31.25
CA LEU A 495 -12.98 -15.51 -32.37
C LEU A 495 -13.35 -16.31 -33.63
N GLU A 496 -13.78 -17.56 -33.47
CA GLU A 496 -14.24 -18.43 -34.57
C GLU A 496 -15.52 -17.90 -35.22
N ASP A 497 -16.51 -17.49 -34.43
CA ASP A 497 -17.71 -16.85 -34.96
C ASP A 497 -17.37 -15.55 -35.72
N LYS A 498 -16.45 -14.74 -35.20
CA LYS A 498 -15.96 -13.51 -35.86
C LYS A 498 -15.33 -13.83 -37.21
N PHE A 499 -14.49 -14.86 -37.26
CA PHE A 499 -13.87 -15.34 -38.49
C PHE A 499 -14.91 -15.82 -39.52
N LEU A 500 -15.90 -16.60 -39.09
CA LEU A 500 -16.97 -17.09 -39.97
C LEU A 500 -17.82 -15.94 -40.52
N MET A 501 -18.18 -14.98 -39.67
CA MET A 501 -18.90 -13.77 -40.09
C MET A 501 -18.13 -13.00 -41.16
N MET A 502 -16.82 -12.81 -41.02
CA MET A 502 -15.99 -12.13 -42.03
C MET A 502 -15.89 -12.89 -43.36
N GLN A 503 -16.02 -14.21 -43.33
CA GLN A 503 -16.08 -15.05 -44.52
C GLN A 503 -17.51 -15.19 -45.08
N ASP A 504 -18.46 -14.41 -44.57
CA ASP A 504 -19.86 -14.45 -44.96
C ASP A 504 -20.53 -15.82 -44.74
N LYS A 505 -20.06 -16.55 -43.72
CA LYS A 505 -20.57 -17.85 -43.31
C LYS A 505 -21.40 -17.75 -42.05
N GLU A 506 -22.26 -18.73 -41.84
CA GLU A 506 -22.99 -18.87 -40.59
C GLU A 506 -22.02 -19.11 -39.43
N GLN A 507 -22.24 -18.41 -38.32
CA GLN A 507 -21.47 -18.59 -37.08
C GLN A 507 -21.95 -19.82 -36.30
N LEU A 508 -21.18 -20.30 -35.35
CA LEU A 508 -21.47 -21.53 -34.61
C LEU A 508 -22.13 -21.29 -33.25
N TYR A 509 -21.72 -20.24 -32.53
CA TYR A 509 -22.11 -20.02 -31.13
C TYR A 509 -23.03 -18.81 -30.94
N GLY A 510 -23.20 -17.96 -31.95
CA GLY A 510 -24.10 -16.80 -31.86
C GLY A 510 -23.49 -15.63 -31.09
N SER A 511 -22.17 -15.49 -31.08
CA SER A 511 -21.47 -14.43 -30.35
C SER A 511 -21.34 -13.11 -31.11
N GLN A 512 -21.52 -13.12 -32.43
CA GLN A 512 -21.40 -11.92 -33.26
C GLN A 512 -22.77 -11.33 -33.57
N ALA A 513 -22.86 -10.00 -33.45
CA ALA A 513 -24.04 -9.22 -33.78
C ALA A 513 -23.67 -8.10 -34.76
N GLN A 514 -24.63 -7.65 -35.55
CA GLN A 514 -24.50 -6.50 -36.43
C GLN A 514 -25.72 -5.59 -36.33
N ILE A 515 -25.54 -4.35 -36.76
CA ILE A 515 -26.61 -3.40 -36.96
C ILE A 515 -26.59 -2.97 -38.42
N THR A 516 -27.69 -3.13 -39.14
CA THR A 516 -27.87 -2.56 -40.48
C THR A 516 -29.11 -1.68 -40.52
N ALA A 517 -29.18 -0.77 -41.50
CA ALA A 517 -30.34 0.10 -41.67
C ALA A 517 -31.64 -0.70 -41.94
N GLU A 518 -31.53 -1.86 -42.60
CA GLU A 518 -32.69 -2.68 -42.97
C GLU A 518 -33.08 -3.70 -41.90
N ASN A 519 -32.09 -4.31 -41.23
CA ASN A 519 -32.36 -5.40 -40.28
C ASN A 519 -32.38 -4.91 -38.82
N GLY A 520 -32.02 -3.64 -38.56
CA GLY A 520 -31.76 -3.16 -37.21
C GLY A 520 -30.61 -3.94 -36.57
N PHE A 521 -30.63 -4.06 -35.25
CA PHE A 521 -29.72 -4.94 -34.52
C PHE A 521 -30.14 -6.40 -34.67
N PHE A 522 -29.22 -7.29 -35.05
CA PHE A 522 -29.46 -8.73 -35.12
C PHE A 522 -28.21 -9.54 -34.77
N ILE A 523 -28.43 -10.77 -34.32
CA ILE A 523 -27.36 -11.77 -34.19
C ILE A 523 -27.07 -12.34 -35.58
N TRP A 524 -25.79 -12.37 -35.97
CA TRP A 524 -25.39 -12.92 -37.27
C TRP A 524 -25.89 -14.37 -37.44
N PRO A 525 -26.31 -14.81 -38.64
CA PRO A 525 -26.88 -16.15 -38.87
C PRO A 525 -26.06 -17.27 -38.24
N ILE A 526 -26.75 -18.11 -37.49
CA ILE A 526 -26.17 -19.21 -36.73
C ILE A 526 -26.46 -20.50 -37.48
N LYS A 527 -25.42 -21.31 -37.69
CA LYS A 527 -25.56 -22.64 -38.27
C LYS A 527 -26.32 -23.52 -37.29
N ASP A 528 -27.36 -24.22 -37.75
CA ASP A 528 -28.17 -25.11 -36.91
C ASP A 528 -28.62 -24.46 -35.58
N PRO A 529 -29.40 -23.36 -35.62
CA PRO A 529 -29.72 -22.54 -34.45
C PRO A 529 -30.43 -23.33 -33.34
N GLU A 530 -31.18 -24.37 -33.69
CA GLU A 530 -31.88 -25.26 -32.74
C GLU A 530 -30.94 -25.94 -31.73
N THR A 531 -29.67 -26.12 -32.09
CA THR A 531 -28.66 -26.78 -31.24
C THR A 531 -27.61 -25.82 -30.68
N VAL A 532 -27.78 -24.50 -30.89
CA VAL A 532 -26.79 -23.50 -30.48
C VAL A 532 -26.57 -23.49 -28.97
N ASN A 533 -27.64 -23.60 -28.18
CA ASN A 533 -27.55 -23.56 -26.72
C ASN A 533 -26.82 -24.78 -26.15
N GLN A 534 -26.90 -25.93 -26.82
CA GLN A 534 -26.09 -27.09 -26.49
C GLN A 534 -24.59 -26.80 -26.75
N ARG A 535 -24.25 -26.31 -27.96
CA ARG A 535 -22.86 -25.96 -28.29
C ARG A 535 -22.28 -24.89 -27.37
N ARG A 536 -23.08 -23.86 -27.04
CA ARG A 536 -22.71 -22.79 -26.10
C ARG A 536 -22.39 -23.36 -24.73
N LYS A 537 -23.25 -24.25 -24.20
CA LYS A 537 -23.03 -24.90 -22.92
C LYS A 537 -21.76 -25.77 -22.93
N GLU A 538 -21.56 -26.55 -23.98
CA GLU A 538 -20.37 -27.39 -24.16
C GLU A 538 -19.08 -26.56 -24.24
N ALA A 539 -19.12 -25.39 -24.88
CA ALA A 539 -18.01 -24.43 -24.95
C ALA A 539 -17.79 -23.61 -23.67
N GLY A 540 -18.67 -23.75 -22.66
CA GLY A 540 -18.55 -23.07 -21.37
C GLY A 540 -19.23 -21.69 -21.27
N PHE A 541 -20.08 -21.32 -22.24
CA PHE A 541 -20.90 -20.11 -22.11
C PHE A 541 -21.94 -20.30 -21.00
N LYS A 542 -22.04 -19.33 -20.09
CA LYS A 542 -23.00 -19.36 -18.98
C LYS A 542 -24.43 -19.01 -19.39
N ARG A 543 -24.59 -18.33 -20.54
CA ARG A 543 -25.86 -17.78 -21.03
C ARG A 543 -26.30 -18.49 -22.31
N THR A 544 -27.59 -18.77 -22.40
CA THR A 544 -28.27 -19.14 -23.66
C THR A 544 -28.20 -17.99 -24.67
N ILE A 545 -28.52 -18.27 -25.94
CA ILE A 545 -28.55 -17.24 -26.98
C ILE A 545 -29.66 -16.21 -26.71
N GLU A 546 -30.78 -16.65 -26.14
CA GLU A 546 -31.90 -15.81 -25.76
C GLU A 546 -31.51 -14.84 -24.63
N GLU A 547 -30.87 -15.34 -23.57
CA GLU A 547 -30.37 -14.50 -22.47
C GLU A 547 -29.30 -13.52 -22.97
N TYR A 548 -28.40 -13.97 -23.85
CA TYR A 548 -27.38 -13.10 -24.43
C TYR A 548 -27.99 -11.96 -25.27
N VAL A 549 -29.02 -12.24 -26.06
CA VAL A 549 -29.76 -11.19 -26.79
C VAL A 549 -30.47 -10.25 -25.83
N ALA A 550 -31.09 -10.76 -24.77
CA ALA A 550 -31.76 -9.95 -23.76
C ALA A 550 -30.79 -9.00 -23.05
N ASP A 551 -29.55 -9.42 -22.80
CA ASP A 551 -28.52 -8.55 -22.21
C ASP A 551 -28.08 -7.44 -23.17
N LEU A 552 -28.00 -7.72 -24.47
CA LEU A 552 -27.56 -6.76 -25.48
C LEU A 552 -28.65 -5.75 -25.87
N MET A 553 -29.90 -6.20 -25.92
CA MET A 553 -31.02 -5.43 -26.50
C MET A 553 -32.13 -5.09 -25.49
N GLY A 554 -31.99 -5.51 -24.23
CA GLY A 554 -32.98 -5.36 -23.17
C GLY A 554 -33.86 -6.59 -22.98
N LYS A 555 -34.46 -6.72 -21.78
CA LYS A 555 -35.15 -7.93 -21.31
C LYS A 555 -36.32 -8.41 -22.20
N ASP A 556 -36.91 -7.51 -22.98
CA ASP A 556 -38.04 -7.83 -23.86
C ASP A 556 -37.60 -8.27 -25.27
N ALA A 557 -36.30 -8.21 -25.57
CA ALA A 557 -35.76 -8.62 -26.85
C ALA A 557 -35.85 -10.14 -27.03
N LYS A 558 -36.36 -10.56 -28.20
CA LYS A 558 -36.45 -11.97 -28.56
C LYS A 558 -35.39 -12.29 -29.60
N PHE A 559 -34.65 -13.37 -29.38
CA PHE A 559 -33.77 -13.92 -30.39
C PHE A 559 -34.58 -14.34 -31.61
N LYS A 560 -34.13 -13.91 -32.80
CA LYS A 560 -34.68 -14.30 -34.10
C LYS A 560 -33.56 -14.94 -34.92
N ALA A 561 -33.70 -16.22 -35.23
CA ALA A 561 -32.78 -16.90 -36.13
C ALA A 561 -32.97 -16.37 -37.55
N LEU A 562 -31.89 -15.84 -38.14
CA LEU A 562 -31.82 -15.38 -39.52
C LEU A 562 -30.95 -16.32 -40.33
N LYS A 563 -31.18 -16.38 -41.64
CA LYS A 563 -30.32 -17.02 -42.64
C LYS A 563 -29.45 -15.97 -43.33
N ILE A 564 -28.31 -16.40 -43.87
CA ILE A 564 -27.42 -15.50 -44.64
C ILE A 564 -28.17 -14.82 -45.79
N SER A 565 -29.08 -15.53 -46.48
CA SER A 565 -29.91 -14.97 -47.56
C SER A 565 -30.89 -13.88 -47.12
N GLU A 566 -31.16 -13.76 -45.82
CA GLU A 566 -32.09 -12.79 -45.23
C GLU A 566 -31.38 -11.52 -44.74
N ILE A 567 -30.04 -11.50 -44.75
CA ILE A 567 -29.27 -10.29 -44.49
C ILE A 567 -29.14 -9.49 -45.77
N LYS A 568 -29.77 -8.32 -45.81
CA LYS A 568 -29.48 -7.33 -46.83
C LYS A 568 -28.39 -6.40 -46.32
N ARG A 569 -27.25 -6.42 -47.02
CA ARG A 569 -26.11 -5.56 -46.70
C ARG A 569 -26.35 -4.15 -47.21
N LEU A 570 -25.70 -3.20 -46.54
CA LEU A 570 -25.38 -1.89 -47.13
C LEU A 570 -24.31 -2.06 -48.21
#